data_AF-A0AAV4GH28-F1
#
_entry.id   AF-A0AAV4GH28-F1
#
_cell.length_a   1.000
_cell.length_b   1.000
_cell.length_c   1.000
_cell.angle_alpha   90.00
_cell.angle_beta   90.00
_cell.angle_gamma   90.00
#
_symmetry.space_group_name_H-M   'P 1'
#
loop_
_entity.id
_entity.type
_entity.pdbx_description
1 polymer ?
#
loop_
_entity_poly.entity_id
_entity_poly.type
_entity_poly.pdbx_seq_one_letter_code
_entity_poly.pdbx_strand_id
1 'polypeptide(L)'
;MGQRYGNDREAKLEFLSLFFDEDITSSKQLTEVQMRDVIAYFKDGKRPVPNWVKFDKNRRQHRYILSLCYQLGWKKEGYADLMRLSDWLKSRRNPVKKPLQAMTSAETNKVINALESMVKKIHRI
;
A
#
# COMPACT_ATOMS: atom_id res chain seq x y z
N MET A 1 15.68 17.99 8.89
CA MET A 1 15.75 17.63 10.33
C MET A 1 14.93 16.37 10.54
N GLY A 2 15.51 15.32 11.13
CA GLY A 2 14.76 14.12 11.50
C GLY A 2 14.01 14.37 12.80
N GLN A 3 12.68 14.22 12.79
CA GLN A 3 11.85 14.33 13.98
C GLN A 3 12.19 13.16 14.92
N ARG A 4 12.72 13.48 16.12
CA ARG A 4 13.09 12.48 17.12
C ARG A 4 11.87 12.14 17.97
N TYR A 5 11.22 11.02 17.67
CA TYR A 5 10.03 10.53 18.41
C TYR A 5 10.34 10.01 19.84
N GLY A 6 11.61 9.85 20.23
CA GLY A 6 11.98 9.42 21.58
C GLY A 6 11.46 8.02 21.96
N ASN A 7 11.14 7.79 23.23
CA ASN A 7 10.49 6.56 23.71
C ASN A 7 8.95 6.62 23.69
N ASP A 8 8.39 7.68 23.11
CA ASP A 8 6.95 7.82 22.94
C ASP A 8 6.43 6.73 21.99
N ARG A 9 5.61 5.83 22.52
CA ARG A 9 5.03 4.73 21.76
C ARG A 9 3.90 5.23 20.85
N GLU A 10 3.09 6.18 21.32
CA GLU A 10 1.92 6.66 20.59
C GLU A 10 2.35 7.48 19.38
N ALA A 11 3.30 8.40 19.56
CA ALA A 11 3.84 9.19 18.46
C ALA A 11 4.50 8.32 17.38
N LYS A 12 5.15 7.20 17.77
CA LYS A 12 5.70 6.23 16.82
C LYS A 12 4.61 5.53 16.01
N LEU A 13 3.50 5.14 16.64
CA LEU A 13 2.40 4.49 15.95
C LEU A 13 1.62 5.44 15.07
N GLU A 14 1.42 6.68 15.51
CA GLU A 14 0.83 7.74 14.71
C GLU A 14 1.67 7.99 13.46
N PHE A 15 3.00 8.11 13.61
CA PHE A 15 3.91 8.19 12.47
C PHE A 15 3.73 7.02 11.52
N LEU A 16 3.74 5.77 12.02
CA LEU A 16 3.59 4.60 11.16
C LEU A 16 2.25 4.60 10.42
N SER A 17 1.18 5.00 11.11
CA SER A 17 -0.16 5.05 10.55
C SER A 17 -0.27 6.08 9.43
N LEU A 18 0.27 7.28 9.66
CA LEU A 18 0.37 8.33 8.66
C LEU A 18 1.29 7.93 7.50
N PHE A 19 2.40 7.24 7.80
CA PHE A 19 3.38 6.83 6.80
C PHE A 19 2.77 5.84 5.80
N PHE A 20 2.04 4.84 6.27
CA PHE A 20 1.45 3.80 5.41
C PHE A 20 -0.01 4.04 5.00
N ASP A 21 -0.65 5.09 5.51
CA ASP A 21 -2.09 5.34 5.33
C ASP A 21 -2.93 4.10 5.76
N GLU A 22 -2.56 3.53 6.90
CA GLU A 22 -3.21 2.40 7.56
C GLU A 22 -3.35 2.66 9.05
N ASP A 23 -4.37 2.11 9.69
CA ASP A 23 -4.48 2.15 11.16
C ASP A 23 -3.54 1.11 11.78
N ILE A 24 -2.37 1.56 12.27
CA ILE A 24 -1.32 0.71 12.85
C ILE A 24 -1.29 0.92 14.36
N THR A 25 -1.82 -0.07 15.09
CA THR A 25 -1.89 -0.06 16.56
C THR A 25 -0.72 -0.79 17.22
N SER A 26 0.12 -1.47 16.43
CA SER A 26 1.33 -2.15 16.90
C SER A 26 2.37 -2.26 15.80
N SER A 27 3.63 -1.98 16.11
CA SER A 27 4.77 -2.17 15.19
C SER A 27 4.90 -3.63 14.72
N LYS A 28 4.39 -4.59 15.51
CA LYS A 28 4.32 -6.00 15.12
C LYS A 28 3.36 -6.27 13.97
N GLN A 29 2.57 -5.30 13.51
CA GLN A 29 1.70 -5.43 12.33
C GLN A 29 2.45 -5.17 11.01
N LEU A 30 3.61 -4.53 11.06
CA LEU A 30 4.41 -4.26 9.88
C LEU A 30 4.88 -5.57 9.25
N THR A 31 4.91 -5.59 7.92
CA THR A 31 5.67 -6.61 7.18
C THR A 31 7.14 -6.22 7.14
N GLU A 32 8.00 -7.19 6.84
CA GLU A 32 9.45 -6.94 6.71
C GLU A 32 9.74 -5.86 5.66
N VAL A 33 8.97 -5.84 4.57
CA VAL A 33 9.10 -4.84 3.50
C VAL A 33 8.70 -3.45 4.00
N GLN A 34 7.58 -3.33 4.73
CA GLN A 34 7.18 -2.06 5.35
C GLN A 34 8.25 -1.57 6.33
N MET A 35 8.80 -2.47 7.15
CA MET A 35 9.87 -2.12 8.08
C MET A 35 11.13 -1.62 7.36
N ARG A 36 11.51 -2.25 6.24
CA ARG A 36 12.61 -1.76 5.40
C ARG A 36 12.34 -0.37 4.83
N ASP A 37 11.11 -0.06 4.41
CA ASP A 37 10.75 1.27 3.92
C ASP A 37 10.88 2.33 5.01
N VAL A 38 10.50 2.01 6.24
CA VAL A 38 10.66 2.90 7.41
C VAL A 38 12.13 3.16 7.70
N ILE A 39 12.96 2.10 7.71
CA ILE A 39 14.41 2.23 7.93
C ILE A 39 15.05 3.10 6.84
N ALA A 40 14.70 2.88 5.57
CA ALA A 40 15.19 3.68 4.45
C ALA A 40 14.79 5.16 4.58
N TYR A 41 13.55 5.43 5.00
CA TYR A 41 13.08 6.78 5.26
C TYR A 41 13.87 7.47 6.37
N PHE A 42 14.14 6.78 7.49
CA PHE A 42 14.92 7.37 8.58
C PHE A 42 16.39 7.59 8.22
N LYS A 43 16.93 6.82 7.27
CA LYS A 43 18.31 6.99 6.80
C LYS A 43 18.45 8.20 5.87
N ASP A 44 17.59 8.29 4.85
CA ASP A 44 17.79 9.21 3.72
C ASP A 44 16.74 10.34 3.65
N GLY A 45 15.75 10.34 4.56
CA GLY A 45 14.63 11.29 4.60
C GLY A 45 13.63 11.13 3.45
N LYS A 46 13.79 10.10 2.62
CA LYS A 46 13.02 9.89 1.39
C LYS A 46 12.24 8.59 1.46
N ARG A 47 10.97 8.67 1.10
CA ARG A 47 10.14 7.48 0.94
C ARG A 47 10.59 6.71 -0.30
N PRO A 48 10.81 5.38 -0.21
CA PRO A 48 11.20 4.58 -1.37
C PRO A 48 10.17 4.70 -2.50
N VAL A 49 10.67 4.79 -3.74
CA VAL A 49 9.81 4.81 -4.93
C VAL A 49 9.03 3.49 -5.01
N PRO A 50 7.71 3.53 -5.25
CA PRO A 50 6.89 2.32 -5.22
C PRO A 50 7.15 1.44 -6.45
N ASN A 51 8.17 0.58 -6.39
CA ASN A 51 8.41 -0.44 -7.42
C ASN A 51 7.33 -1.56 -7.40
N TRP A 52 6.59 -1.67 -6.28
CA TRP A 52 5.57 -2.69 -6.07
C TRP A 52 4.34 -2.55 -6.98
N VAL A 53 4.11 -1.37 -7.52
CA VAL A 53 2.95 -1.04 -8.37
C VAL A 53 3.32 -0.84 -9.83
N LYS A 54 4.57 -1.15 -10.22
CA LYS A 54 4.93 -1.18 -11.64
C LYS A 54 3.92 -2.06 -12.36
N PHE A 55 3.28 -1.54 -13.40
CA PHE A 55 2.17 -2.22 -14.08
C PHE A 55 2.38 -2.26 -15.59
N ASP A 56 1.75 -3.24 -16.24
CA ASP A 56 1.75 -3.37 -17.69
C ASP A 56 0.42 -2.85 -18.22
N LYS A 57 0.47 -1.75 -18.98
CA LYS A 57 -0.72 -1.13 -19.57
C LYS A 57 -1.45 -2.04 -20.55
N ASN A 58 -0.81 -3.09 -21.09
CA ASN A 58 -1.43 -4.05 -21.99
C ASN A 58 -2.17 -5.17 -21.22
N ARG A 59 -1.80 -5.44 -19.96
CA ARG A 59 -2.50 -6.42 -19.10
C ARG A 59 -3.81 -5.86 -18.55
N ARG A 60 -4.93 -6.47 -18.96
CA ARG A 60 -6.29 -6.09 -18.54
C ARG A 60 -6.45 -6.08 -17.00
N GLN A 61 -5.92 -7.08 -16.32
CA GLN A 61 -6.00 -7.20 -14.86
C GLN A 61 -5.33 -6.02 -14.13
N HIS A 62 -4.18 -5.57 -14.64
CA HIS A 62 -3.45 -4.44 -14.04
C HIS A 62 -4.24 -3.14 -14.21
N ARG A 63 -4.79 -2.89 -15.41
CA ARG A 63 -5.67 -1.74 -15.64
C ARG A 63 -6.92 -1.79 -14.75
N TYR A 64 -7.46 -2.98 -14.53
CA TYR A 64 -8.60 -3.16 -13.66
C TYR A 64 -8.29 -2.84 -12.19
N ILE A 65 -7.11 -3.24 -11.69
CA ILE A 65 -6.62 -2.83 -10.37
C ILE A 65 -6.57 -1.29 -10.24
N LEU A 66 -6.09 -0.59 -11.28
CA LEU A 66 -6.10 0.88 -11.28
C LEU A 66 -7.53 1.44 -11.24
N SER A 67 -8.47 0.87 -12.01
CA SER A 67 -9.89 1.23 -11.95
C SER A 67 -10.49 1.05 -10.55
N LEU A 68 -10.17 -0.06 -9.87
CA LEU A 68 -10.59 -0.30 -8.49
C LEU A 68 -10.00 0.75 -7.53
N CYS A 69 -8.77 1.21 -7.74
CA CYS A 69 -8.21 2.32 -6.97
C CYS A 69 -9.05 3.59 -7.12
N TYR A 70 -9.51 3.93 -8.33
CA TYR A 70 -10.42 5.07 -8.53
C TYR A 70 -11.75 4.89 -7.79
N GLN A 71 -12.32 3.68 -7.79
CA GLN A 71 -13.57 3.38 -7.08
C GLN A 71 -13.41 3.43 -5.56
N LEU A 72 -12.22 3.09 -5.04
CA LEU A 72 -11.87 3.25 -3.63
C LEU A 72 -11.55 4.71 -3.24
N GLY A 73 -11.60 5.64 -4.19
CA GLY A 73 -11.20 7.03 -3.96
C GLY A 73 -9.68 7.24 -3.84
N TRP A 74 -8.87 6.23 -4.15
CA TRP A 74 -7.41 6.30 -4.12
C TRP A 74 -6.91 7.03 -5.37
N LYS A 75 -7.01 8.36 -5.33
CA LYS A 75 -6.67 9.25 -6.43
C LYS A 75 -5.67 10.32 -5.98
N LYS A 76 -4.69 10.61 -6.82
CA LYS A 76 -3.72 11.69 -6.66
C LYS A 76 -3.51 12.39 -7.99
N GLU A 77 -3.73 13.69 -8.04
CA GLU A 77 -3.52 14.52 -9.25
C GLU A 77 -4.25 13.99 -10.50
N GLY A 78 -5.46 13.45 -10.32
CA GLY A 78 -6.26 12.88 -11.41
C GLY A 78 -5.89 11.45 -11.82
N TYR A 79 -4.84 10.87 -11.23
CA TYR A 79 -4.41 9.48 -11.45
C TYR A 79 -4.71 8.59 -10.23
N ALA A 80 -4.62 7.27 -10.40
CA ALA A 80 -4.66 6.34 -9.27
C ALA A 80 -3.47 6.61 -8.32
N ASP A 81 -3.72 6.63 -7.01
CA ASP A 81 -2.66 6.81 -6.01
C ASP A 81 -1.80 5.55 -5.89
N LEU A 82 -0.71 5.55 -6.66
CA LEU A 82 0.25 4.46 -6.73
C LEU A 82 1.03 4.26 -5.42
N MET A 83 1.18 5.30 -4.61
CA MET A 83 1.85 5.16 -3.30
C MET A 83 0.94 4.37 -2.37
N ARG A 84 -0.32 4.79 -2.26
CA ARG A 84 -1.32 4.10 -1.44
C ARG A 84 -1.55 2.65 -1.88
N LEU A 85 -1.60 2.41 -3.19
CA LEU A 85 -1.68 1.04 -3.72
C LEU A 85 -0.44 0.22 -3.33
N SER A 86 0.76 0.81 -3.40
CA SER A 86 2.00 0.13 -3.01
C SER A 86 1.98 -0.27 -1.54
N ASP A 87 1.52 0.62 -0.66
CA ASP A 87 1.43 0.34 0.78
C ASP A 87 0.44 -0.77 1.05
N TRP A 88 -0.74 -0.70 0.42
CA TRP A 88 -1.74 -1.75 0.55
C TRP A 88 -1.21 -3.11 0.06
N LEU A 89 -0.46 -3.15 -1.05
CA LEU A 89 0.16 -4.38 -1.54
C LEU A 89 1.18 -4.96 -0.55
N LYS A 90 1.91 -4.12 0.17
CA LYS A 90 2.90 -4.52 1.18
C LYS A 90 2.27 -4.83 2.53
N SER A 91 1.06 -4.36 2.78
CA SER A 91 0.32 -4.54 4.03
C SER A 91 -0.10 -5.99 4.25
N ARG A 92 -0.57 -6.31 5.46
CA ARG A 92 -1.17 -7.62 5.76
C ARG A 92 -2.49 -7.89 5.02
N ARG A 93 -3.20 -6.84 4.61
CA ARG A 93 -4.53 -6.89 3.99
C ARG A 93 -4.54 -7.54 2.61
N ASN A 94 -3.43 -7.45 1.87
CA ASN A 94 -3.29 -8.05 0.55
C ASN A 94 -2.97 -9.56 0.62
N PRO A 95 -3.73 -10.46 -0.03
CA PRO A 95 -3.43 -11.90 -0.01
C PRO A 95 -2.13 -12.31 -0.72
N VAL A 96 -1.53 -11.45 -1.55
CA VAL A 96 -0.33 -11.79 -2.35
C VAL A 96 0.81 -10.81 -2.09
N LYS A 97 1.79 -11.18 -1.26
CA LYS A 97 2.94 -10.31 -0.88
C LYS A 97 4.03 -10.21 -1.96
N LYS A 98 3.67 -9.76 -3.17
CA LYS A 98 4.61 -9.59 -4.29
C LYS A 98 4.39 -8.25 -5.01
N PRO A 99 5.41 -7.72 -5.70
CA PRO A 99 5.22 -6.66 -6.68
C PRO A 99 4.26 -7.09 -7.79
N LEU A 100 3.46 -6.17 -8.32
CA LEU A 100 2.43 -6.46 -9.31
C LEU A 100 2.99 -7.10 -10.60
N GLN A 101 4.17 -6.68 -11.08
CA GLN A 101 4.85 -7.33 -12.22
C GLN A 101 5.27 -8.78 -11.96
N ALA A 102 5.49 -9.15 -10.70
CA ALA A 102 5.95 -10.49 -10.33
C ALA A 102 4.79 -11.46 -10.04
N MET A 103 3.54 -11.00 -10.16
CA MET A 103 2.36 -11.83 -9.96
C MET A 103 1.99 -12.61 -11.22
N THR A 104 1.62 -13.87 -11.02
CA THR A 104 0.90 -14.65 -12.04
C THR A 104 -0.52 -14.09 -12.24
N SER A 105 -1.19 -14.48 -13.31
CA SER A 105 -2.58 -14.08 -13.56
C SER A 105 -3.52 -14.54 -12.43
N ALA A 106 -3.29 -15.73 -11.87
CA ALA A 106 -4.08 -16.27 -10.76
C ALA A 106 -3.87 -15.48 -9.46
N GLU A 107 -2.62 -15.13 -9.14
CA GLU A 107 -2.31 -14.27 -8.00
C GLU A 107 -2.89 -12.86 -8.17
N THR A 108 -2.82 -12.30 -9.39
CA THR A 108 -3.42 -10.99 -9.69
C THR A 108 -4.94 -10.99 -9.50
N ASN A 109 -5.62 -12.10 -9.83
CA ASN A 109 -7.05 -12.25 -9.55
C ASN A 109 -7.36 -12.27 -8.04
N LYS A 110 -6.50 -12.86 -7.20
CA LYS A 110 -6.67 -12.80 -5.73
C LYS A 110 -6.61 -11.34 -5.22
N VAL A 111 -5.70 -10.54 -5.78
CA VAL A 111 -5.60 -9.11 -5.49
C VAL A 111 -6.88 -8.37 -5.91
N ILE A 112 -7.35 -8.62 -7.14
CA ILE A 112 -8.59 -8.03 -7.67
C ILE A 112 -9.77 -8.35 -6.75
N ASN A 113 -9.98 -9.61 -6.39
CA ASN A 113 -11.11 -10.03 -5.54
C ASN A 113 -11.07 -9.34 -4.17
N ALA A 114 -9.87 -9.13 -3.60
CA ALA A 114 -9.71 -8.41 -2.34
C ALA A 114 -10.08 -6.92 -2.48
N LEU A 115 -9.63 -6.25 -3.54
CA LEU A 115 -9.96 -4.85 -3.83
C LEU A 115 -11.46 -4.67 -4.14
N GLU A 116 -12.07 -5.57 -4.93
CA GLU A 116 -13.52 -5.57 -5.17
C GLU A 116 -14.31 -5.71 -3.88
N SER A 117 -13.87 -6.59 -2.98
CA SER A 117 -14.51 -6.75 -1.66
C SER A 117 -14.43 -5.48 -0.82
N MET A 118 -13.34 -4.70 -0.96
CA MET A 118 -13.22 -3.39 -0.32
C MET A 118 -14.16 -2.36 -0.97
N VAL A 119 -14.24 -2.33 -2.31
CA VAL A 119 -15.16 -1.44 -3.04
C VAL A 119 -16.61 -1.68 -2.63
N LYS A 120 -17.04 -2.94 -2.56
CA LYS A 120 -18.40 -3.32 -2.12
C LYS A 120 -18.73 -2.78 -0.73
N LYS A 121 -17.78 -2.88 0.21
CA LYS A 121 -17.94 -2.35 1.57
C LYS A 121 -18.10 -0.83 1.61
N ILE A 122 -17.38 -0.11 0.75
CA ILE A 122 -17.49 1.36 0.65
C ILE A 122 -18.87 1.76 0.11
N HIS A 123 -19.35 1.05 -0.92
CA HIS A 123 -20.58 1.42 -1.61
C HIS A 123 -21.86 0.86 -0.97
N ARG A 124 -21.75 0.05 0.11
CA ARG A 124 -22.87 -0.59 0.83
C ARG A 124 -23.99 -1.04 -0.12
N ILE A 125 -23.64 -1.88 -1.09
CA ILE A 125 -24.57 -2.60 -1.95
C ILE A 125 -24.70 -4.04 -1.45
#